data_AF-A0A2N7IPQ2-F1
#
_entry.id   AF-A0A2N7IPQ2-F1
#
_cell.length_a   1.000
_cell.length_b   1.000
_cell.length_c   1.000
_cell.angle_alpha   90.00
_cell.angle_beta   90.00
_cell.angle_gamma   90.00
#
_symmetry.space_group_name_H-M   'P 1'
#
loop_
_entity.id
_entity.type
_entity.pdbx_description
1 polymer ?
#
loop_
_entity_poly.entity_id
_entity_poly.type
_entity_poly.pdbx_seq_one_letter_code
_entity_poly.pdbx_strand_id
1 'polypeptide(L)'
;MAMFWGNVWYQVIHDELAYCGILMLSKYPSAHGGYDSQGNEIVEVLMPSLPENSGFSFIEHKDQRSAMLAYKSHILDKSRSDLLAHLWVVNDTQCDLDEFKVQLKSDPDHVQYWKSKIATSKETIEDFQLKAKNLKQIRKSKIKEFLESEIVDIATKHAHELA
;
A
#
# COMPACT_ATOMS: atom_id res chain seq x y z
N MET A 1 6.42 -40.70 -12.80
CA MET A 1 6.53 -39.26 -13.11
C MET A 1 6.99 -38.57 -11.84
N ALA A 2 8.09 -37.82 -11.88
CA ALA A 2 8.52 -37.00 -10.75
C ALA A 2 7.82 -35.64 -10.86
N MET A 3 6.83 -35.37 -10.01
CA MET A 3 6.31 -34.02 -9.83
C MET A 3 7.22 -33.29 -8.86
N PHE A 4 7.93 -32.29 -9.36
CA PHE A 4 8.68 -31.35 -8.54
C PHE A 4 7.71 -30.25 -8.08
N TRP A 5 7.15 -30.42 -6.87
CA TRP A 5 6.38 -29.38 -6.20
C TRP A 5 7.37 -28.37 -5.62
N GLY A 6 7.40 -27.16 -6.17
CA GLY A 6 8.38 -26.13 -5.86
C GLY A 6 8.03 -25.27 -4.64
N ASN A 7 9.05 -24.67 -4.05
CA ASN A 7 8.92 -23.58 -3.08
C ASN A 7 8.07 -22.43 -3.67
N VAL A 8 7.00 -22.00 -3.00
CA VAL A 8 6.17 -20.85 -3.42
C VAL A 8 6.50 -19.64 -2.55
N TRP A 9 6.77 -18.51 -3.19
CA TRP A 9 7.02 -17.25 -2.51
C TRP A 9 5.79 -16.37 -2.53
N TYR A 10 5.39 -15.89 -1.34
CA TYR A 10 4.29 -14.97 -1.18
C TYR A 10 4.82 -13.56 -0.92
N GLN A 11 4.33 -12.61 -1.72
CA GLN A 11 4.33 -11.20 -1.38
C GLN A 11 3.20 -10.96 -0.37
N VAL A 12 3.57 -10.51 0.83
CA VAL A 12 2.61 -10.13 1.86
C VAL A 12 2.36 -8.62 1.76
N ILE A 13 1.11 -8.24 1.49
CA ILE A 13 0.65 -6.87 1.39
C ILE A 13 -0.26 -6.57 2.57
N HIS A 14 -0.20 -5.34 3.08
CA HIS A 14 -1.13 -4.84 4.07
C HIS A 14 -1.68 -3.48 3.63
N ASP A 15 -2.89 -3.13 4.07
CA ASP A 15 -3.50 -1.83 3.76
C ASP A 15 -2.63 -0.65 4.23
N GLU A 16 -2.02 -0.77 5.40
CA GLU A 16 -1.02 0.16 5.90
C GLU A 16 0.41 -0.17 5.43
N LEU A 17 1.03 0.82 4.78
CA LEU A 17 2.38 0.73 4.20
C LEU A 17 3.48 0.35 5.21
N ALA A 18 3.27 0.61 6.50
CA ALA A 18 4.22 0.28 7.56
C ALA A 18 4.46 -1.24 7.67
N TYR A 19 3.40 -2.03 7.48
CA TYR A 19 3.42 -3.49 7.59
C TYR A 19 3.78 -4.20 6.28
N CYS A 20 3.85 -3.47 5.16
CA CYS A 20 4.32 -4.01 3.87
C CYS A 20 5.82 -4.33 3.89
N GLY A 21 6.21 -5.40 3.17
CA GLY A 21 7.62 -5.80 3.00
C GLY A 21 7.98 -7.15 3.61
N ILE A 22 6.99 -7.90 4.08
CA ILE A 22 7.20 -9.28 4.53
C ILE A 22 7.14 -10.20 3.30
N LEU A 23 8.17 -11.05 3.16
CA LEU A 23 8.16 -12.17 2.23
C LEU A 23 7.94 -13.45 3.02
N MET A 24 7.03 -14.28 2.53
CA MET A 24 6.76 -15.57 3.14
C MET A 24 7.09 -16.67 2.14
N LEU A 25 7.92 -17.61 2.57
CA LEU A 25 8.20 -18.82 1.82
C LEU A 25 7.31 -19.94 2.34
N SER A 26 6.40 -20.42 1.51
CA SER A 26 5.74 -21.71 1.79
C SER A 26 6.64 -22.82 1.29
N LYS A 27 7.25 -23.53 2.24
CA LYS A 27 8.02 -24.74 1.95
C LYS A 27 7.04 -25.91 1.91
N TYR A 28 6.89 -26.53 0.74
CA TYR A 28 6.29 -27.84 0.66
C TYR A 28 7.21 -28.85 1.37
N PRO A 29 6.72 -29.64 2.35
CA PRO A 29 7.42 -30.85 2.72
C PRO A 29 7.41 -31.78 1.50
N SER A 30 8.57 -32.27 1.09
CA SER A 30 8.70 -33.13 -0.08
C SER A 30 7.96 -34.47 0.10
N ALA A 31 7.26 -34.88 -0.96
CA ALA A 31 6.96 -36.26 -1.39
C ALA A 31 5.84 -37.08 -0.72
N HIS A 32 5.10 -36.61 0.29
CA HIS A 32 3.88 -37.30 0.74
C HIS A 32 2.68 -36.36 0.61
N GLY A 33 2.21 -36.18 -0.63
CA GLY A 33 0.91 -35.58 -0.88
C GLY A 33 -0.15 -36.33 -0.07
N GLY A 34 -0.86 -35.60 0.80
CA GLY A 34 -2.04 -36.16 1.45
C GLY A 34 -3.07 -36.45 0.38
N TYR A 35 -3.82 -37.54 0.54
CA TYR A 35 -4.99 -37.82 -0.29
C TYR A 35 -6.24 -37.51 0.52
N ASP A 36 -7.27 -36.95 -0.13
CA ASP A 36 -8.58 -36.82 0.51
C ASP A 36 -9.22 -38.20 0.74
N SER A 37 -10.37 -38.25 1.41
CA SER A 37 -11.10 -39.49 1.68
C SER A 37 -11.59 -40.21 0.41
N GLN A 38 -11.47 -39.58 -0.77
CA GLN A 38 -11.80 -40.12 -2.08
C GLN A 38 -10.57 -40.55 -2.88
N GLY A 39 -9.36 -40.39 -2.34
CA GLY A 39 -8.12 -40.75 -3.02
C GLY A 39 -7.64 -39.70 -4.04
N ASN A 40 -8.15 -38.47 -3.99
CA ASN A 40 -7.61 -37.36 -4.77
C ASN A 40 -6.43 -36.74 -4.04
N GLU A 41 -5.36 -36.40 -4.77
CA GLU A 41 -4.20 -35.70 -4.21
C GLU A 41 -4.64 -34.32 -3.68
N ILE A 42 -4.28 -34.00 -2.44
CA ILE A 42 -4.54 -32.69 -1.83
C ILE A 42 -3.46 -31.74 -2.34
N VAL A 43 -3.85 -30.93 -3.33
CA VAL A 43 -2.96 -30.00 -4.04
C VAL A 43 -2.88 -28.62 -3.36
N GLU A 44 -3.71 -28.37 -2.35
CA GLU A 44 -3.92 -27.02 -1.81
C GLU A 44 -2.67 -26.48 -1.10
N VAL A 45 -2.18 -25.33 -1.58
CA VAL A 45 -1.17 -24.55 -0.87
C VAL A 45 -1.82 -24.03 0.41
N LEU A 46 -1.31 -24.46 1.58
CA LEU A 46 -1.80 -23.95 2.87
C LEU A 46 -1.40 -22.48 3.02
N MET A 47 -2.28 -21.58 2.61
CA MET A 47 -2.19 -20.16 2.93
C MET A 47 -2.40 -19.98 4.44
N PRO A 48 -1.64 -19.10 5.13
CA PRO A 48 -1.92 -18.79 6.51
C PRO A 48 -3.35 -18.25 6.63
N SER A 49 -4.20 -18.92 7.41
CA SER A 49 -5.53 -18.43 7.71
C SER A 49 -5.38 -17.21 8.63
N LEU A 50 -5.65 -16.03 8.10
CA LEU A 50 -5.73 -14.81 8.90
C LEU A 50 -7.19 -14.50 9.25
N PRO A 51 -7.43 -13.79 10.36
CA PRO A 51 -8.77 -13.29 10.68
C PRO A 51 -9.35 -12.48 9.51
N GLU A 52 -10.65 -12.63 9.29
CA GLU A 52 -11.40 -11.69 8.45
C GLU A 52 -11.17 -10.27 9.01
N ASN A 53 -10.73 -9.34 8.15
CA ASN A 53 -10.30 -7.97 8.50
C ASN A 53 -8.88 -7.79 9.07
N SER A 54 -8.00 -8.79 8.90
CA SER A 54 -6.58 -8.62 9.24
C SER A 54 -5.83 -7.58 8.39
N GLY A 55 -6.42 -7.10 7.29
CA GLY A 55 -5.79 -6.13 6.37
C GLY A 55 -4.68 -6.73 5.50
N PHE A 56 -4.36 -8.01 5.67
CA PHE A 56 -3.30 -8.69 4.92
C PHE A 56 -3.84 -9.41 3.68
N SER A 57 -3.05 -9.34 2.61
CA SER A 57 -3.27 -10.06 1.36
C SER A 57 -1.99 -10.77 0.93
N PHE A 58 -2.14 -11.94 0.33
CA PHE A 58 -1.03 -12.77 -0.12
C PHE A 58 -1.07 -12.93 -1.64
N ILE A 59 0.02 -12.59 -2.32
CA ILE A 59 0.16 -12.76 -3.77
C ILE A 59 1.27 -13.75 -4.04
N GLU A 60 0.98 -14.77 -4.84
CA GLU A 60 1.92 -15.83 -5.20
C GLU A 60 2.91 -15.40 -6.28
N HIS A 61 4.15 -15.85 -6.13
CA HIS A 61 5.25 -15.61 -7.06
C HIS A 61 6.09 -16.87 -7.24
N LYS A 62 6.65 -17.01 -8.44
CA LYS A 62 7.42 -18.19 -8.86
C LYS A 62 8.78 -18.30 -8.17
N ASP A 63 9.34 -17.17 -7.74
CA ASP A 63 10.67 -17.10 -7.13
C ASP A 63 10.77 -15.92 -6.15
N GLN A 64 11.80 -15.94 -5.31
CA GLN A 64 12.00 -14.92 -4.28
C GLN A 64 12.21 -13.53 -4.88
N ARG A 65 12.91 -13.43 -6.01
CA ARG A 65 13.26 -12.13 -6.62
C ARG A 65 12.01 -11.49 -7.22
N SER A 66 11.15 -12.25 -7.89
CA SER A 66 9.87 -11.73 -8.38
C SER A 66 8.97 -11.23 -7.25
N ALA A 67 8.83 -12.01 -6.16
CA ALA A 67 8.10 -11.57 -4.97
C ALA A 67 8.69 -10.28 -4.35
N MET A 68 10.03 -10.22 -4.29
CA MET A 68 10.76 -9.08 -3.77
C MET A 68 10.52 -7.81 -4.59
N LEU A 69 10.71 -7.88 -5.91
CA LEU A 69 10.51 -6.74 -6.79
C LEU A 69 9.04 -6.29 -6.81
N ALA A 70 8.10 -7.23 -6.76
CA ALA A 70 6.67 -6.92 -6.71
C ALA A 70 6.27 -6.17 -5.43
N TYR A 71 6.77 -6.58 -4.25
CA TYR A 71 6.49 -5.82 -3.03
C TYR A 71 7.13 -4.43 -3.07
N LYS A 72 8.35 -4.31 -3.59
CA LYS A 72 9.06 -3.03 -3.68
C LYS A 72 8.32 -2.06 -4.60
N SER A 73 7.86 -2.54 -5.76
CA SER A 73 6.99 -1.77 -6.66
C SER A 73 5.71 -1.33 -5.95
N HIS A 74 5.03 -2.26 -5.26
CA HIS A 74 3.80 -1.95 -4.52
C HIS A 74 4.01 -0.82 -3.49
N ILE A 75 5.10 -0.86 -2.72
CA ILE A 75 5.45 0.21 -1.76
C ILE A 75 5.62 1.55 -2.48
N LEU A 76 6.33 1.58 -3.61
CA LEU A 76 6.56 2.82 -4.37
C LEU A 76 5.25 3.40 -4.93
N ASP A 77 4.40 2.55 -5.50
CA ASP A 77 3.14 2.95 -6.12
C ASP A 77 2.09 3.37 -5.11
N LYS A 78 1.90 2.56 -4.07
CA LYS A 78 0.93 2.83 -3.00
C LYS A 78 1.29 4.11 -2.25
N SER A 79 2.56 4.23 -1.84
CA SER A 79 3.02 5.44 -1.14
C SER A 79 2.98 6.70 -2.01
N ARG A 80 3.15 6.59 -3.34
CA ARG A 80 2.99 7.72 -4.26
C ARG A 80 1.52 8.14 -4.33
N SER A 81 0.63 7.18 -4.53
CA SER A 81 -0.80 7.43 -4.70
C SER A 81 -1.42 8.03 -3.43
N ASP A 82 -1.13 7.46 -2.27
CA ASP A 82 -1.66 7.93 -0.99
C ASP A 82 -1.12 9.33 -0.64
N LEU A 83 0.16 9.61 -0.95
CA LEU A 83 0.76 10.92 -0.74
C LEU A 83 0.14 11.98 -1.65
N LEU A 84 -0.11 11.64 -2.91
CA LEU A 84 -0.81 12.54 -3.84
C LEU A 84 -2.23 12.82 -3.36
N ALA A 85 -2.96 11.81 -2.90
CA ALA A 85 -4.32 11.98 -2.36
C ALA A 85 -4.34 12.93 -1.17
N HIS A 86 -3.43 12.76 -0.20
CA HIS A 86 -3.33 13.67 0.95
C HIS A 86 -2.98 15.11 0.54
N LEU A 87 -2.04 15.30 -0.39
CA LEU A 87 -1.67 16.62 -0.86
C LEU A 87 -2.80 17.30 -1.66
N TRP A 88 -3.57 16.52 -2.42
CA TRP A 88 -4.75 17.02 -3.12
C TRP A 88 -5.78 17.56 -2.15
N VAL A 89 -6.12 16.81 -1.09
CA VAL A 89 -7.04 17.27 -0.05
C VAL A 89 -6.55 18.56 0.60
N VAL A 90 -5.26 18.65 0.92
CA VAL A 90 -4.67 19.88 1.48
C VAL A 90 -4.87 21.07 0.54
N ASN A 91 -4.58 20.89 -0.76
CA ASN A 91 -4.67 21.97 -1.73
C ASN A 91 -6.13 22.41 -1.97
N ASP A 92 -7.04 21.45 -2.11
CA ASP A 92 -8.47 21.69 -2.30
C ASP A 92 -9.06 22.41 -1.07
N THR A 93 -8.76 21.93 0.13
CA THR A 93 -9.21 22.56 1.38
C THR A 93 -8.57 23.95 1.59
N GLN A 94 -7.36 24.18 1.05
CA GLN A 94 -6.72 25.49 1.08
C GLN A 94 -7.48 26.49 0.18
N CYS A 95 -7.95 26.06 -0.99
CA CYS A 95 -8.82 26.88 -1.85
C CYS A 95 -10.12 27.24 -1.13
N ASP A 96 -10.79 26.27 -0.52
CA ASP A 96 -12.01 26.49 0.27
C ASP A 96 -11.77 27.48 1.42
N LEU A 97 -10.66 27.33 2.12
CA LEU A 97 -10.29 28.20 3.24
C LEU A 97 -10.11 29.65 2.79
N ASP A 98 -9.51 29.88 1.63
CA ASP A 98 -9.35 31.22 1.09
C ASP A 98 -10.68 31.80 0.59
N GLU A 99 -11.58 30.99 0.04
CA GLU A 99 -12.96 31.40 -0.25
C GLU A 99 -13.70 31.82 1.03
N PHE A 100 -13.65 31.00 2.09
CA PHE A 100 -14.33 31.31 3.35
C PHE A 100 -13.81 32.58 4.02
N LYS A 101 -12.52 32.89 3.88
CA LYS A 101 -11.96 34.17 4.34
C LYS A 101 -12.51 35.37 3.58
N VAL A 102 -12.79 35.21 2.27
CA VAL A 102 -13.45 36.27 1.48
C VAL A 102 -14.90 36.41 1.93
N GLN A 103 -15.63 35.30 2.05
CA GLN A 103 -17.02 35.30 2.50
C GLN A 103 -17.21 35.93 3.89
N LEU A 104 -16.30 35.64 4.82
CA LEU A 104 -16.30 36.25 6.16
C LEU A 104 -16.26 37.79 6.12
N LYS A 105 -15.64 38.38 5.09
CA LYS A 105 -15.56 39.84 4.91
C LYS A 105 -16.78 40.42 4.19
N SER A 106 -17.43 39.64 3.32
CA SER A 106 -18.54 40.10 2.49
C SER A 106 -19.93 39.79 3.07
N ASP A 107 -20.04 38.81 3.95
CA ASP A 107 -21.29 38.35 4.56
C ASP A 107 -21.27 38.56 6.09
N PRO A 108 -21.72 39.73 6.57
CA PRO A 108 -21.75 40.07 7.99
C PRO A 108 -22.82 39.30 8.78
N ASP A 109 -23.81 38.70 8.11
CA ASP A 109 -24.92 38.01 8.77
C ASP A 109 -24.54 36.59 9.24
N HIS A 110 -23.52 35.98 8.63
CA HIS A 110 -23.08 34.62 8.92
C HIS A 110 -21.65 34.52 9.46
N VAL A 111 -21.15 35.56 10.13
CA VAL A 111 -19.77 35.62 10.65
C VAL A 111 -19.35 34.38 11.46
N GLN A 112 -20.23 33.86 12.32
CA GLN A 112 -19.90 32.69 13.14
C GLN A 112 -19.80 31.40 12.31
N TYR A 113 -20.67 31.24 11.31
CA TYR A 113 -20.61 30.11 10.39
C TYR A 113 -19.29 30.10 9.62
N TRP A 114 -18.91 31.25 9.04
CA TRP A 114 -17.65 31.37 8.30
C TRP A 114 -16.42 31.16 9.19
N LYS A 115 -16.41 31.68 10.43
CA LYS A 115 -15.35 31.40 11.41
C LYS A 115 -15.22 29.91 11.72
N SER A 116 -16.35 29.21 11.91
CA SER A 116 -16.36 27.77 12.15
C SER A 116 -15.79 27.01 10.96
N LYS A 117 -16.22 27.33 9.73
CA LYS A 117 -15.68 26.70 8.51
C LYS A 117 -14.18 26.91 8.35
N ILE A 118 -13.70 28.13 8.57
CA ILE A 118 -12.25 28.42 8.54
C ILE A 118 -11.49 27.58 9.58
N ALA A 119 -12.03 27.43 10.80
CA ALA A 119 -11.39 26.63 11.83
C ALA A 119 -11.32 25.15 11.43
N THR A 120 -12.42 24.57 10.95
CA THR A 120 -12.46 23.16 10.49
C THR A 120 -11.54 22.92 9.30
N SER A 121 -11.49 23.84 8.32
CA SER A 121 -10.58 23.72 7.19
C SER A 121 -9.12 23.77 7.61
N LYS A 122 -8.75 24.62 8.59
CA LYS A 122 -7.39 24.64 9.15
C LYS A 122 -7.01 23.32 9.81
N GLU A 123 -7.90 22.79 10.66
CA GLU A 123 -7.68 21.51 11.33
C GLU A 123 -7.52 20.37 10.31
N THR A 124 -8.35 20.36 9.28
CA THR A 124 -8.27 19.37 8.18
C THR A 124 -6.93 19.48 7.45
N ILE A 125 -6.49 20.69 7.11
CA ILE A 125 -5.19 20.91 6.47
C ILE A 125 -4.04 20.41 7.36
N GLU A 126 -4.06 20.73 8.65
CA GLU A 126 -3.03 20.30 9.61
C GLU A 126 -2.97 18.78 9.73
N ASP A 127 -4.11 18.10 9.83
CA ASP A 127 -4.21 16.63 9.90
C ASP A 127 -3.65 15.97 8.62
N PHE A 128 -4.08 16.41 7.43
CA PHE A 128 -3.59 15.83 6.17
C PHE A 128 -2.12 16.15 5.90
N GLN A 129 -1.61 17.31 6.33
CA GLN A 129 -0.18 17.61 6.29
C GLN A 129 0.62 16.67 7.20
N LEU A 130 0.11 16.39 8.41
CA LEU A 130 0.74 15.44 9.33
C LEU A 130 0.73 14.01 8.74
N LYS A 131 -0.39 13.55 8.19
CA LYS A 131 -0.50 12.26 7.49
C LYS A 131 0.50 12.15 6.34
N ALA A 132 0.59 13.18 5.49
CA ALA A 132 1.56 13.23 4.41
C ALA A 132 3.02 13.20 4.92
N LYS A 133 3.32 13.89 6.03
CA LYS A 133 4.65 13.88 6.65
C LYS A 133 5.01 12.49 7.19
N ASN A 134 4.09 11.84 7.90
CA ASN A 134 4.27 10.49 8.43
C ASN A 134 4.49 9.48 7.29
N LEU A 135 3.66 9.56 6.24
CA LEU A 135 3.82 8.70 5.06
C LEU A 135 5.16 8.91 4.37
N LYS A 136 5.63 10.17 4.23
CA LYS A 136 6.98 10.48 3.70
C LYS A 136 8.08 9.82 4.55
N GLN A 137 7.94 9.82 5.87
CA GLN A 137 8.90 9.20 6.79
C GLN A 137 8.92 7.68 6.63
N ILE A 138 7.75 7.03 6.60
CA ILE A 138 7.62 5.58 6.37
C ILE A 138 8.23 5.22 5.01
N ARG A 139 7.84 5.93 3.95
CA ARG A 139 8.38 5.74 2.59
C ARG A 139 9.90 5.85 2.57
N LYS A 140 10.47 6.88 3.21
CA LYS A 140 11.92 7.06 3.29
C LYS A 140 12.61 5.91 4.04
N SER A 141 11.96 5.36 5.07
CA SER A 141 12.48 4.18 5.77
C SER A 141 12.51 2.96 4.85
N LYS A 142 11.39 2.66 4.17
CA LYS A 142 11.28 1.49 3.30
C LYS A 142 12.21 1.57 2.10
N ILE A 143 12.33 2.73 1.45
CA ILE A 143 13.21 2.90 0.27
C ILE A 143 14.68 2.67 0.61
N LYS A 144 15.13 2.92 1.86
CA LYS A 144 16.52 2.62 2.26
C LYS A 144 16.86 1.13 2.21
N GLU A 145 15.85 0.25 2.20
CA GLU A 145 16.01 -1.19 2.10
C GLU A 145 16.18 -1.67 0.64
N PHE A 146 16.13 -0.74 -0.33
CA PHE A 146 16.13 -1.04 -1.76
C PHE A 146 17.52 -0.81 -2.33
N LEU A 147 17.97 -1.74 -3.18
CA LEU A 147 19.17 -1.58 -3.99
C LEU A 147 18.85 -0.71 -5.21
N GLU A 148 19.83 0.07 -5.67
CA GLU A 148 19.66 0.91 -6.87
C GLU A 148 19.29 0.08 -8.11
N SER A 149 19.88 -1.10 -8.26
CA SER A 149 19.56 -2.02 -9.36
C SER A 149 18.09 -2.46 -9.37
N GLU A 150 17.47 -2.64 -8.21
CA GLU A 150 16.07 -3.03 -8.11
C GLU A 150 15.14 -1.88 -8.47
N ILE A 151 15.51 -0.65 -8.13
CA ILE A 151 14.76 0.55 -8.52
C ILE A 151 14.77 0.69 -10.05
N VAL A 152 15.93 0.44 -10.69
CA VAL A 152 16.05 0.43 -12.16
C VAL A 152 15.22 -0.68 -12.79
N ASP A 153 15.26 -1.90 -12.22
CA ASP A 153 14.45 -3.04 -12.69
C ASP A 153 12.94 -2.69 -12.66
N ILE A 154 12.47 -2.09 -11.56
CA ILE A 154 11.06 -1.68 -11.40
C ILE A 154 10.70 -0.59 -12.42
N ALA A 155 11.52 0.44 -12.57
CA ALA A 155 11.27 1.53 -13.50
C ALA A 155 11.23 1.04 -14.96
N THR A 156 12.13 0.13 -15.32
CA THR A 156 12.19 -0.47 -16.66
C THR A 156 10.94 -1.28 -16.95
N LYS A 157 10.45 -2.05 -15.96
CA LYS A 157 9.21 -2.82 -16.07
C LYS A 157 8.00 -1.91 -16.31
N HIS A 158 7.85 -0.84 -15.53
CA HIS A 158 6.77 0.14 -15.73
C HIS A 158 6.81 0.80 -17.10
N ALA A 159 8.01 1.11 -17.62
CA ALA A 159 8.14 1.68 -18.96
C ALA A 159 7.66 0.74 -20.07
N HIS A 160 7.83 -0.58 -19.90
CA HIS A 160 7.33 -1.58 -20.84
C HIS A 160 5.82 -1.80 -20.75
N GLU A 161 5.20 -1.61 -19.58
CA GLU A 161 3.75 -1.75 -19.39
C GLU A 161 2.96 -0.57 -19.99
N LEU A 162 3.62 0.55 -20.28
CA LEU A 162 3.01 1.76 -20.85
C LEU A 162 3.25 1.95 -22.36
N ALA A 163 4.08 1.09 -22.97
CA ALA A 163 4.45 1.14 -24.39
C ALA A 163 3.56 0.22 -25.23
#